data_AF-C7JB23-F1
#
_entry.id   AF-C7JB23-F1
#
_cell.length_a   1.000
_cell.length_b   1.000
_cell.length_c   1.000
_cell.angle_alpha   90.00
_cell.angle_beta   90.00
_cell.angle_gamma   90.00
#
_symmetry.space_group_name_H-M   'P 1'
#
loop_
_entity.id
_entity.type
_entity.pdbx_description
1 polymer ?
#
loop_
_entity_poly.entity_id
_entity_poly.type
_entity_poly.pdbx_seq_one_letter_code
_entity_poly.pdbx_strand_id
1 'polypeptide(L)'
;MAVPYSPDVYLLAHRLPIKKYHAYLPWEADYAAHPWHGYDRDLCVDLPKDKPPAIYFDSWVIWGVHDPKKFMSCVVDILHTDYTQMPAGSSVYIRNDRLPRSPS
;
A
#
# COMPACT_ATOMS: atom_id res chain seq x y z
N MET A 1 -10.05 2.92 2.77
CA MET A 1 -8.93 2.30 2.03
C MET A 1 -9.41 1.09 1.30
N ALA A 2 -9.57 1.24 0.00
CA ALA A 2 -9.20 0.13 -0.83
C ALA A 2 -7.75 0.43 -1.18
N VAL A 3 -6.88 -0.56 -1.28
CA VAL A 3 -6.11 -0.59 -2.53
C VAL A 3 -7.20 -0.88 -3.57
N PRO A 4 -7.63 0.08 -4.41
CA PRO A 4 -8.62 -0.22 -5.43
C PRO A 4 -8.03 -1.30 -6.35
N TYR A 5 -8.87 -2.19 -6.85
CA TYR A 5 -8.43 -3.18 -7.81
C TYR A 5 -8.00 -2.48 -9.10
N SER A 6 -6.70 -2.28 -9.24
CA SER A 6 -6.06 -1.64 -10.41
C SER A 6 -5.08 -2.62 -11.05
N PRO A 7 -5.57 -3.72 -11.66
CA PRO A 7 -4.73 -4.75 -12.26
C PRO A 7 -3.93 -4.21 -13.45
N ASP A 8 -4.47 -3.21 -14.14
CA ASP A 8 -3.87 -2.50 -15.25
C ASP A 8 -2.50 -1.92 -14.88
N VAL A 9 -2.36 -1.31 -13.69
CA VAL A 9 -1.09 -0.76 -13.21
C VAL A 9 -0.01 -1.85 -13.15
N TYR A 10 -0.36 -3.04 -12.67
CA TYR A 10 0.57 -4.17 -12.57
C TYR A 10 0.90 -4.78 -13.94
N LEU A 11 -0.11 -4.93 -14.80
CA LEU A 11 0.06 -5.46 -16.15
C LEU A 11 0.93 -4.55 -17.01
N LEU A 12 0.66 -3.25 -17.01
CA LEU A 12 1.38 -2.25 -17.80
C LEU A 12 2.80 -2.02 -17.28
N ALA A 13 3.02 -2.12 -15.96
CA ALA A 13 4.36 -2.02 -15.38
C ALA A 13 5.21 -3.29 -15.56
N HIS A 14 4.62 -4.40 -16.03
CA HIS A 14 5.24 -5.73 -16.02
C HIS A 14 5.77 -6.12 -14.62
N ARG A 15 4.99 -5.83 -13.57
CA ARG A 15 5.35 -6.12 -12.16
C ARG A 15 4.24 -6.90 -11.46
N LEU A 16 4.63 -7.76 -10.52
CA LEU A 16 3.68 -8.48 -9.67
C LEU A 16 3.50 -7.76 -8.32
N PRO A 17 2.30 -7.83 -7.72
CA PRO A 17 2.08 -7.33 -6.37
C PRO A 17 2.79 -8.23 -5.34
N ILE A 18 3.19 -7.63 -4.22
CA ILE A 18 3.64 -8.37 -3.04
C ILE A 18 2.47 -9.22 -2.54
N LYS A 19 2.52 -10.55 -2.66
CA LYS A 19 1.49 -11.47 -2.14
C LYS A 19 0.02 -11.24 -2.59
N LYS A 20 -0.19 -10.86 -3.86
CA LYS A 20 -1.55 -10.66 -4.43
C LYS A 20 -2.34 -9.50 -3.79
N TYR A 21 -1.70 -8.53 -3.13
CA TYR A 21 -2.35 -7.27 -2.73
C TYR A 21 -2.63 -6.37 -3.95
N HIS A 22 -3.49 -6.83 -4.85
CA HIS A 22 -4.07 -6.00 -5.93
C HIS A 22 -5.24 -5.15 -5.40
N ALA A 23 -5.80 -5.54 -4.26
CA ALA A 23 -6.74 -4.76 -3.49
C ALA A 23 -6.54 -4.99 -1.98
N TYR A 24 -7.01 -4.06 -1.15
CA TYR A 24 -7.03 -4.21 0.32
C TYR A 24 -8.05 -3.27 0.96
N LEU A 25 -9.13 -3.82 1.49
CA LEU A 25 -10.36 -3.15 1.91
C LEU A 25 -10.50 -3.08 3.45
N PRO A 26 -11.39 -2.23 4.02
CA PRO A 26 -11.53 -2.12 5.48
C PRO A 26 -11.88 -3.44 6.14
N TRP A 27 -12.79 -4.23 5.55
CA TRP A 27 -13.16 -5.53 6.09
C TRP A 27 -12.04 -6.58 5.99
N GLU A 28 -11.06 -6.39 5.09
CA GLU A 28 -9.86 -7.23 5.06
C GLU A 28 -8.92 -6.87 6.21
N ALA A 29 -8.87 -5.60 6.62
CA ALA A 29 -8.18 -5.18 7.84
C ALA A 29 -8.91 -5.65 9.12
N ASP A 30 -10.24 -5.54 9.16
CA ASP A 30 -11.03 -6.04 10.29
C ASP A 30 -10.89 -7.56 10.45
N TYR A 31 -10.87 -8.30 9.33
CA TYR A 31 -10.60 -9.73 9.32
C TYR A 31 -9.18 -10.05 9.77
N ALA A 32 -8.17 -9.27 9.33
CA ALA A 32 -6.79 -9.44 9.77
C ALA A 32 -6.62 -9.25 11.29
N ALA A 33 -7.41 -8.37 11.92
CA ALA A 33 -7.42 -8.19 13.37
C ALA A 33 -8.01 -9.41 14.12
N HIS A 34 -8.90 -10.18 13.47
CA HIS A 34 -9.57 -11.35 14.05
C HIS A 34 -9.71 -12.48 13.02
N PRO A 35 -8.60 -13.11 12.59
CA PRO A 35 -8.63 -14.05 11.48
C PRO A 35 -9.33 -15.34 11.89
N TRP A 36 -10.30 -15.78 11.08
CA TRP A 36 -10.91 -17.09 11.23
C TRP A 36 -10.22 -18.11 10.33
N HIS A 37 -9.89 -19.29 10.87
CA HIS A 37 -9.21 -20.36 10.13
C HIS A 37 -7.77 -20.04 9.67
N GLY A 38 -7.10 -19.04 10.28
CA GLY A 38 -5.66 -18.81 10.11
C GLY A 38 -5.23 -18.30 8.74
N TYR A 39 -6.15 -17.72 7.96
CA TYR A 39 -5.79 -17.02 6.72
C TYR A 39 -5.24 -15.63 7.06
N ASP A 40 -3.94 -15.54 7.27
CA ASP A 40 -3.30 -14.26 7.58
C ASP A 40 -3.05 -13.46 6.30
N ARG A 41 -3.78 -12.36 6.14
CA ARG A 41 -3.53 -11.36 5.09
C ARG A 41 -3.57 -9.97 5.71
N ASP A 42 -2.42 -9.53 6.17
CA ASP A 42 -2.25 -8.25 6.86
C ASP A 42 -1.11 -7.44 6.24
N LEU A 43 -1.47 -6.33 5.58
CA LEU A 43 -0.49 -5.42 5.00
C LEU A 43 0.43 -4.81 6.06
N CYS A 44 -0.05 -4.59 7.30
CA CYS A 44 0.78 -4.10 8.39
C CYS A 44 1.89 -5.07 8.76
N VAL A 45 1.68 -6.38 8.56
CA VAL A 45 2.66 -7.43 8.86
C VAL A 45 3.56 -7.70 7.67
N ASP A 46 3.00 -7.71 6.46
CA ASP A 46 3.69 -8.15 5.26
C ASP A 46 4.53 -7.04 4.62
N LEU A 47 4.03 -5.80 4.56
CA LEU A 47 4.72 -4.69 3.91
C LEU A 47 6.09 -4.36 4.56
N PRO A 48 6.26 -4.37 5.90
CA PRO A 48 7.57 -4.14 6.50
C PRO A 48 8.60 -5.22 6.18
N LYS A 49 8.16 -6.47 5.98
CA LYS A 49 9.05 -7.63 5.75
C LYS A 49 9.65 -7.63 4.35
N ASP A 50 8.88 -7.15 3.37
CA ASP A 50 9.31 -7.04 1.98
C ASP A 50 8.80 -5.72 1.40
N LYS A 51 9.60 -4.67 1.52
CA LYS A 51 9.23 -3.33 1.03
C LYS A 51 9.47 -3.29 -0.49
N PRO A 52 8.45 -3.22 -1.37
CA PRO A 52 8.69 -3.14 -2.80
C PRO A 52 9.40 -1.82 -3.19
N PRO A 53 10.13 -1.77 -4.32
CA PRO A 53 10.82 -0.55 -4.74
C PRO A 53 9.86 0.59 -5.12
N ALA A 54 8.64 0.25 -5.53
CA ALA A 54 7.57 1.19 -5.86
C ALA A 54 6.23 0.64 -5.37
N ILE A 55 5.35 1.53 -4.92
CA ILE A 55 3.99 1.22 -4.48
C ILE A 55 3.04 2.10 -5.28
N TYR A 56 2.00 1.48 -5.83
CA TYR A 56 0.81 2.21 -6.26
C TYR A 56 -0.20 2.20 -5.11
N PHE A 57 -0.49 3.37 -4.56
CA PHE A 57 -1.42 3.56 -3.47
C PHE A 57 -2.28 4.80 -3.74
N ASP A 58 -3.55 4.56 -4.05
CA ASP A 58 -4.55 5.61 -4.13
C ASP A 58 -5.21 5.78 -2.76
N SER A 59 -5.08 6.97 -2.15
CA SER A 59 -5.59 7.26 -0.80
C SER A 59 -7.10 7.48 -0.76
N TRP A 60 -7.85 6.74 -1.58
CA TRP A 60 -9.29 6.87 -1.72
C TRP A 60 -10.03 6.58 -0.40
N VAL A 61 -10.88 7.53 0.00
CA VAL A 61 -11.80 7.38 1.14
C VAL A 61 -13.06 6.66 0.67
N ILE A 62 -13.21 5.38 1.05
CA ILE A 62 -14.35 4.57 0.57
C ILE A 62 -15.64 5.16 1.14
N TRP A 63 -16.58 5.47 0.24
CA TRP A 63 -17.89 6.06 0.53
C TRP A 63 -17.82 7.35 1.39
N GLY A 64 -16.67 8.02 1.42
CA GLY A 64 -16.46 9.20 2.27
C GLY A 64 -16.32 8.91 3.78
N VAL A 65 -16.38 7.65 4.21
CA VAL A 65 -16.43 7.27 5.64
C VAL A 65 -15.22 6.45 6.11
N HIS A 66 -14.66 5.60 5.24
CA HIS A 66 -13.55 4.72 5.62
C HIS A 66 -12.21 5.31 5.18
N ASP A 67 -11.73 6.28 5.97
CA ASP A 67 -10.41 6.88 5.81
C ASP A 67 -9.32 5.80 5.96
N PRO A 68 -8.47 5.65 4.94
CA PRO A 68 -7.21 4.93 5.03
C PRO A 68 -6.46 4.91 6.36
N LYS A 69 -6.23 6.09 6.94
CA LYS A 69 -5.47 6.26 8.18
C LYS A 69 -6.09 5.56 9.37
N LYS A 70 -7.39 5.24 9.33
CA LYS A 70 -8.11 4.64 10.47
C LYS A 70 -7.91 3.14 10.60
N PHE A 71 -7.56 2.42 9.52
CA PHE A 71 -7.54 0.96 9.56
C PHE A 71 -6.30 0.30 8.97
N MET A 72 -5.41 1.06 8.33
CA MET A 72 -4.02 0.62 8.15
C MET A 72 -3.09 1.82 8.27
N SER A 73 -3.18 2.51 9.41
CA SER A 73 -2.23 3.57 9.80
C SER A 73 -0.78 3.13 9.56
N CYS A 74 -0.44 1.89 9.89
CA CYS A 74 0.85 1.25 9.62
C CYS A 74 1.36 1.44 8.17
N VAL A 75 0.50 1.30 7.15
CA VAL A 75 0.86 1.41 5.74
C VAL A 75 1.08 2.88 5.41
N VAL A 76 0.22 3.77 5.89
CA VAL A 76 0.38 5.21 5.71
C VAL A 76 1.68 5.69 6.34
N ASP A 77 2.03 5.20 7.52
CA ASP A 77 3.26 5.52 8.22
C ASP A 77 4.48 5.03 7.43
N ILE A 78 4.46 3.80 6.92
CA ILE A 78 5.51 3.27 6.05
C ILE A 78 5.67 4.12 4.79
N LEU A 79 4.57 4.51 4.13
CA LEU A 79 4.62 5.37 2.95
C LEU A 79 5.23 6.75 3.26
N HIS A 80 4.95 7.30 4.45
CA HIS A 80 5.49 8.59 4.86
C HIS A 80 6.97 8.51 5.28
N THR A 81 7.41 7.39 5.87
CA THR A 81 8.77 7.24 6.40
C THR A 81 9.75 6.70 5.36
N ASP A 82 9.34 5.70 4.57
CA ASP A 82 10.23 4.92 3.71
C ASP A 82 10.07 5.22 2.22
N TYR A 83 9.07 6.00 1.84
CA TYR A 83 8.76 6.30 0.44
C TYR A 83 8.56 7.80 0.20
N THR A 84 8.68 8.19 -1.06
CA THR A 84 8.38 9.54 -1.56
C THR A 84 7.33 9.43 -2.65
N GLN A 85 6.28 10.25 -2.56
CA GLN A 85 5.23 10.35 -3.57
C GLN A 85 5.76 11.06 -4.83
N MET A 86 5.63 10.44 -6.02
CA MET A 86 6.23 10.97 -7.26
C MET A 86 5.36 10.75 -8.51
N PRO A 87 4.96 11.85 -9.20
CA PRO A 87 5.06 13.24 -8.77
C PRO A 87 4.19 13.52 -7.53
N ALA A 88 4.41 14.65 -6.87
CA ALA A 88 3.60 15.06 -5.72
C ALA A 88 2.10 15.06 -6.10
N GLY A 89 1.26 14.47 -5.24
CA GLY A 89 -0.18 14.32 -5.49
C GLY A 89 -0.57 13.12 -6.39
N SER A 90 0.38 12.30 -6.84
CA SER A 90 0.08 11.06 -7.59
C SER A 90 -0.15 9.86 -6.66
N SER A 91 -0.68 8.76 -7.20
CA SER A 91 -0.82 7.50 -6.45
C SER A 91 0.47 6.67 -6.43
N VAL A 92 1.60 7.19 -6.92
CA VAL A 92 2.86 6.44 -7.04
C VAL A 92 3.83 6.88 -5.95
N TYR A 93 4.36 5.90 -5.23
CA TYR A 93 5.32 6.07 -4.15
C TYR A 93 6.59 5.28 -4.48
N ILE A 94 7.74 5.93 -4.46
CA ILE A 94 9.05 5.32 -4.72
C ILE A 94 9.82 5.23 -3.42
N ARG A 95 10.42 4.06 -3.15
CA ARG A 95 11.17 3.84 -1.91
C ARG A 95 12.37 4.78 -1.85
N ASN A 96 12.61 5.39 -0.69
CA ASN A 96 13.57 6.50 -0.53
C ASN A 96 15.01 6.12 -0.93
N ASP A 97 15.41 4.86 -0.69
CA ASP A 97 16.73 4.33 -1.08
C ASP A 97 16.90 4.13 -2.60
N ARG A 98 15.82 4.21 -3.37
CA ARG A 98 15.80 4.10 -4.84
C ARG A 98 15.84 5.46 -5.54
N LEU A 99 15.71 6.55 -4.79
CA LEU A 99 15.80 7.88 -5.35
C LEU A 99 17.26 8.28 -5.57
N PRO A 100 17.56 9.03 -6.64
CA PRO A 100 18.88 9.62 -6.80
C PRO A 100 19.16 10.50 -5.57
N ARG A 101 20.31 10.29 -4.92
CA ARG A 101 20.76 11.22 -3.88
C ARG A 101 20.94 12.58 -4.53
N SER A 102 20.30 13.61 -4.00
CA SER A 102 20.62 14.98 -4.41
C SER A 102 22.13 15.18 -4.21
N PRO A 103 22.86 15.65 -5.24
CA PRO A 103 24.24 16.04 -5.04
C PRO A 103 24.29 17.12 -3.95
N SER A 104 25.19 16.92 -2.99
CA SER A 104 25.49 17.86 -1.90
C SER A 104 26.04 19.18 -2.40
#